data_AF-A0A9P7BEE3-F1
#
_entry.id   AF-A0A9P7BEE3-F1
#
_cell.length_a   1.000
_cell.length_b   1.000
_cell.length_c   1.000
_cell.angle_alpha   90.00
_cell.angle_beta   90.00
_cell.angle_gamma   90.00
#
_symmetry.space_group_name_H-M   'P 1'
#
loop_
_entity.id
_entity.type
_entity.pdbx_description
1 polymer ?
#
loop_
_entity_poly.entity_id
_entity_poly.type
_entity_poly.pdbx_seq_one_letter_code
_entity_poly.pdbx_strand_id
1 'polypeptide(L)' 'MSANPGNSIKALRVTPPERGSFPLDHFGDCKDEMTKYMKCLKLVNNENAPNCRLLAKSYLKCRMDNELMDK' A
#
# COMPACT_ATOMS: atom_id res chain seq x y z
N MET A 1 -3.05 10.44 32.48
CA MET A 1 -2.93 11.85 32.05
C MET A 1 -1.81 11.93 31.05
N SER A 2 -2.11 12.56 29.92
CA SER A 2 -1.31 12.65 28.70
C SER A 2 0.05 13.32 28.92
N ALA A 3 1.07 12.82 28.24
CA ALA A 3 2.23 13.63 27.88
C ALA A 3 2.51 13.40 26.38
N ASN A 4 2.00 14.32 25.56
CA ASN A 4 2.54 14.57 24.23
C ASN A 4 3.84 15.36 24.41
N PRO A 5 4.98 14.90 23.90
CA PRO A 5 6.11 15.76 23.65
C PRO A 5 6.17 16.04 22.14
N GLY A 6 5.73 17.24 21.77
CA GLY A 6 6.17 17.82 20.51
C GLY A 6 7.69 17.95 20.55
N ASN A 7 8.39 17.23 19.67
CA ASN A 7 9.83 17.39 19.50
C ASN A 7 10.16 17.38 18.00
N SER A 8 10.36 18.60 17.48
CA SER A 8 10.95 18.98 16.20
C SER A 8 10.82 18.00 15.03
N ILE A 9 9.95 18.33 14.08
CA ILE A 9 10.14 17.92 12.68
C ILE A 9 11.41 18.63 12.18
N LYS A 10 12.59 18.09 12.48
CA LYS A 10 13.70 18.24 11.53
C LYS A 10 13.18 17.56 10.28
N ALA A 11 13.10 18.31 9.19
CA ALA A 11 12.94 17.76 7.86
C ALA A 11 14.15 16.86 7.58
N LEU A 12 14.12 15.65 8.12
CA LEU A 12 15.00 14.56 7.74
C LEU A 12 14.59 14.25 6.31
N ARG A 13 15.32 14.82 5.35
CA ARG A 13 15.37 14.24 4.01
C ARG A 13 15.95 12.86 4.18
N VAL A 14 15.08 11.90 4.46
CA VAL A 14 15.43 10.50 4.53
C VAL A 14 15.84 10.12 3.11
N THR A 15 17.12 9.86 2.89
CA THR A 15 17.59 9.29 1.62
C THR A 15 16.98 7.88 1.49
N PRO A 16 16.30 7.57 0.37
CA PRO A 16 15.76 6.23 0.18
C PRO A 16 16.85 5.14 0.25
N PRO A 17 16.58 3.94 0.80
CA PRO A 17 15.39 3.55 1.56
C PRO A 17 15.77 3.19 3.01
N GLU A 18 15.87 4.17 3.90
CA GLU A 18 16.01 3.86 5.35
C GLU A 18 14.78 3.17 5.98
N ARG A 19 13.72 2.89 5.19
CA ARG A 19 12.54 2.13 5.62
C ARG A 19 12.28 0.86 4.80
N GLY A 20 13.29 0.36 4.07
CA GLY A 20 13.12 -0.73 3.12
C GLY A 20 12.32 -0.26 1.90
N SER A 21 12.84 -0.51 0.72
CA SER A 21 12.03 -0.43 -0.49
C SER A 21 11.13 -1.64 -0.46
N PHE A 22 9.91 -1.50 0.09
CA PHE A 22 8.88 -2.51 -0.10
C PHE A 22 8.91 -2.90 -1.58
N PRO A 23 9.10 -4.18 -1.94
CA PRO A 23 9.31 -4.59 -3.32
C PRO A 23 8.22 -3.99 -4.17
N LEU A 24 8.58 -2.92 -4.88
CA LEU A 24 7.66 -2.26 -5.80
C LEU A 24 7.52 -3.26 -6.92
N ASP A 25 6.27 -3.59 -7.25
CA ASP A 25 5.92 -4.38 -8.43
C ASP A 25 6.46 -3.65 -9.67
N HIS A 26 7.74 -3.90 -9.98
CA HIS A 26 8.53 -3.10 -10.91
C HIS A 26 8.19 -3.46 -12.35
N PHE A 27 7.93 -4.75 -12.58
CA PHE A 27 7.52 -5.29 -13.86
C PHE A 27 6.01 -5.16 -14.09
N GLY A 28 5.24 -4.86 -13.04
CA GLY A 28 3.80 -4.63 -13.13
C GLY A 28 3.00 -5.92 -13.23
N ASP A 29 3.51 -7.02 -12.64
CA ASP A 29 2.91 -8.35 -12.69
C ASP A 29 1.50 -8.39 -12.08
N CYS A 30 1.20 -7.46 -11.16
CA CYS A 30 -0.10 -7.33 -10.49
C CYS A 30 -0.83 -6.00 -10.80
N LYS A 31 -0.43 -5.31 -11.88
CA LYS A 31 -0.96 -3.98 -12.25
C LYS A 31 -2.46 -4.00 -12.59
N ASP A 32 -2.95 -5.09 -13.16
CA ASP A 32 -4.35 -5.21 -13.56
C ASP A 32 -5.27 -5.30 -12.34
N GLU A 33 -4.93 -6.14 -11.37
CA GLU A 33 -5.62 -6.29 -10.09
C GLU A 33 -5.56 -4.98 -9.30
N MET A 34 -4.37 -4.35 -9.26
CA MET A 34 -4.20 -3.03 -8.64
C MET A 34 -5.16 -2.00 -9.27
N THR A 35 -5.24 -1.96 -10.59
CA THR A 35 -6.08 -1.01 -11.31
C THR A 35 -7.56 -1.24 -11.02
N LYS A 36 -8.02 -2.49 -10.98
CA LYS A 36 -9.40 -2.85 -10.62
C LYS A 36 -9.73 -2.40 -9.19
N TYR A 37 -8.84 -2.69 -8.24
CA TYR A 37 -9.00 -2.28 -6.84
C TYR A 37 -9.05 -0.75 -6.69
N MET A 38 -8.12 -0.02 -7.32
CA MET A 38 -8.06 1.44 -7.25
C MET A 38 -9.27 2.10 -7.91
N LYS A 39 -9.79 1.54 -9.01
CA LYS A 39 -11.06 1.99 -9.61
C LYS A 39 -12.22 1.81 -8.64
N CYS A 40 -12.29 0.67 -7.94
CA CYS A 40 -13.32 0.42 -6.94
C CYS A 40 -13.30 1.45 -5.80
N LEU A 41 -12.11 1.69 -5.21
CA LEU A 41 -11.96 2.69 -4.15
C LEU A 41 -12.42 4.08 -4.59
N LYS A 42 -12.09 4.50 -5.81
CA LYS A 42 -12.55 5.78 -6.36
C LYS A 42 -14.07 5.87 -6.47
N LEU A 43 -14.75 4.78 -6.80
CA LEU A 43 -16.22 4.74 -6.91
C LEU A 43 -16.91 4.83 -5.55
N VAL A 44 -16.30 4.27 -4.50
CA VAL A 44 -16.85 4.26 -3.14
C VAL A 44 -16.27 5.36 -2.25
N ASN A 45 -15.68 6.40 -2.84
CA ASN A 45 -15.05 7.50 -2.11
C ASN A 45 -14.03 7.07 -1.04
N ASN A 46 -13.25 6.02 -1.34
CA ASN A 46 -12.28 5.37 -0.46
C ASN A 46 -12.88 4.78 0.83
N GLU A 47 -14.19 4.51 0.85
CA GLU A 47 -14.80 3.75 1.93
C GLU A 47 -14.44 2.26 1.86
N ASN A 48 -14.51 1.58 3.00
CA ASN A 48 -14.23 0.14 3.11
C ASN A 48 -15.42 -0.69 2.63
N ALA A 49 -15.71 -0.63 1.34
CA ALA A 49 -16.82 -1.32 0.73
C ALA A 49 -16.51 -2.81 0.47
N PRO A 50 -17.46 -3.73 0.70
CA PRO A 50 -17.23 -5.18 0.62
C PRO A 50 -16.80 -5.65 -0.78
N ASN A 51 -17.30 -5.02 -1.84
CA ASN A 51 -16.88 -5.27 -3.22
C ASN A 51 -15.39 -4.94 -3.45
N CYS A 52 -14.88 -3.84 -2.87
CA CYS A 52 -13.46 -3.49 -3.00
C CYS A 52 -12.56 -4.43 -2.20
N ARG A 53 -13.06 -5.04 -1.10
CA ARG A 53 -12.31 -6.03 -0.31
C ARG A 53 -12.03 -7.30 -1.10
N LEU A 54 -12.94 -7.73 -1.97
CA LEU A 54 -12.71 -8.87 -2.87
C LEU A 54 -11.59 -8.56 -3.87
N LEU A 55 -11.59 -7.37 -4.44
CA LEU A 55 -10.53 -6.91 -5.37
C LEU A 55 -9.19 -6.74 -4.64
N ALA A 56 -9.20 -6.23 -3.42
CA ALA A 56 -8.02 -6.14 -2.57
C ALA A 56 -7.42 -7.53 -2.29
N LYS A 57 -8.27 -8.52 -1.98
CA LYS A 57 -7.83 -9.91 -1.78
C LYS A 57 -7.13 -10.47 -3.02
N SER A 58 -7.70 -10.26 -4.21
CA SER A 58 -7.07 -10.71 -5.47
C SER A 58 -5.74 -10.02 -5.74
N TYR A 59 -5.67 -8.71 -5.51
CA TYR A 59 -4.43 -7.94 -5.67
C TYR A 59 -3.34 -8.42 -4.71
N LEU A 60 -3.66 -8.61 -3.44
CA LEU A 60 -2.72 -9.12 -2.45
C LEU A 60 -2.31 -10.56 -2.75
N LYS A 61 -3.24 -11.40 -3.23
CA LYS A 61 -2.92 -12.76 -3.67
C LYS A 61 -1.91 -12.76 -4.81
N CYS A 62 -2.11 -11.96 -5.84
CA CYS A 62 -1.15 -11.84 -6.95
C CYS A 62 0.24 -11.50 -6.42
N ARG A 63 0.34 -10.56 -5.50
CA ARG A 63 1.63 -10.15 -4.92
C ARG A 63 2.29 -11.23 -4.07
N MET A 64 1.51 -12.03 -3.35
CA MET A 64 2.04 -13.18 -2.60
C MET A 64 2.52 -14.29 -3.55
N ASP A 65 1.74 -14.59 -4.59
CA ASP A 65 2.06 -15.65 -5.56
C ASP A 65 3.32 -15.31 -6.39
N ASN A 66 3.61 -14.02 -6.59
CA ASN A 66 4.82 -13.52 -7.28
C ASN A 66 5.95 -13.12 -6.32
N GLU A 67 5.85 -13.48 -5.03
CA GLU A 67 6.89 -13.17 -4.02
C GLU A 67 7.24 -11.66 -3.92
N LEU A 68 6.29 -10.78 -4.24
CA LEU A 68 6.40 -9.31 -4.20
C LEU A 68 6.09 -8.73 -2.80
N MET A 69 5.97 -9.59 -1.79
CA MET A 69 5.78 -9.22 -0.39
C MET A 69 7.00 -9.69 0.40
N ASP A 70 7.68 -8.79 1.10
CA ASP A 70 8.72 -9.15 2.05
C ASP A 70 8.16 -10.09 3.14
N LYS A 71 9.02 -10.97 3.66
CA LYS A 71 8.70 -11.89 4.76
C LYS A 71 8.68 -11.20 6.12
#